data_AF-A0A3D4FC36-F1
#
_entry.id   AF-A0A3D4FC36-F1
#
_cell.length_a   1.000
_cell.length_b   1.000
_cell.length_c   1.000
_cell.angle_alpha   90.00
_cell.angle_beta   90.00
_cell.angle_gamma   90.00
#
_symmetry.space_group_name_H-M   'P 1'
#
loop_
_entity.id
_entity.type
_entity.pdbx_description
1 polymer ?
#
loop_
_entity_poly.entity_id
_entity_poly.type
_entity_poly.pdbx_seq_one_letter_code
_entity_poly.pdbx_strand_id
1 'polypeptide(L)'
;MGCPYHLTGMLHCHHEKVLIRCLNQSFNTQNQVIMRLIYHSIHRKALACSTTCLALIFFLSTQDSTLQAQRRQKQPDPDRGKAMGENKATPVDRIKAAEGFKVELLYSVPNQEQGSWVALAADDQGRIYACDQYGGLYKFKAPAPGETLEPSQIEKVPVDIRAINGMVFADGALYAGVNDYERKIQSGFYRISDSDGDRELDQVELLQGFKSSGDHGVHAVVPTPDGRYFYLITGNNAMIEPGYKEGSSASSQVAKVWGDDHLLPSMPDGRGHNRGVLAPGGVVYRVSRDGKDYEIFASGFRNIYGGGLNKDGELFTYDAD
;
A
#
# COMPACT_ATOMS: atom_id res chain seq x y z
N MET A 1 27.71 12.41 5.55
CA MET A 1 27.59 11.06 4.97
C MET A 1 26.10 10.84 4.74
N GLY A 2 25.66 10.55 3.51
CA GLY A 2 24.24 10.61 3.13
C GLY A 2 23.55 9.26 3.15
N CYS A 3 22.34 9.20 3.68
CA CYS A 3 21.43 8.06 3.57
C CYS A 3 20.33 8.39 2.54
N PRO A 4 20.09 7.58 1.50
CA PRO A 4 19.02 7.82 0.53
C PRO A 4 17.68 7.27 1.05
N TYR A 5 16.83 8.15 1.58
CA TYR A 5 15.48 7.77 2.02
C TYR A 5 14.62 7.31 0.83
N HIS A 6 14.09 6.10 0.90
CA HIS A 6 13.11 5.59 -0.06
C HIS A 6 11.69 6.00 0.33
N LEU A 7 10.95 6.59 -0.63
CA LEU A 7 9.50 6.75 -0.49
C LEU A 7 8.80 5.40 -0.75
N THR A 8 7.97 5.02 0.20
CA THR A 8 6.90 4.02 0.07
C THR A 8 5.57 4.77 0.05
N GLY A 9 4.62 4.37 -0.80
CA GLY A 9 3.36 5.08 -0.99
C GLY A 9 2.17 4.12 -1.07
N MET A 10 1.05 4.51 -0.46
CA MET A 10 -0.21 3.78 -0.51
C MET A 10 -1.04 4.15 -1.75
N LEU A 11 -1.90 3.23 -2.18
CA LEU A 11 -3.35 3.47 -2.26
C LEU A 11 -4.09 2.11 -2.13
N HIS A 12 -5.39 2.12 -1.84
CA HIS A 12 -6.19 0.90 -1.67
C HIS A 12 -7.60 1.10 -2.27
N CYS A 13 -8.25 0.02 -2.73
CA CYS A 13 -9.69 -0.01 -3.03
C CYS A 13 -10.20 -1.46 -2.97
N HIS A 14 -11.44 -1.68 -2.50
CA HIS A 14 -12.04 -3.01 -2.48
C HIS A 14 -12.53 -3.44 -3.86
N HIS A 15 -12.04 -4.61 -4.31
CA HIS A 15 -12.26 -5.24 -5.61
C HIS A 15 -11.61 -4.47 -6.79
N GLU A 16 -10.91 -5.23 -7.66
CA GLU A 16 -9.96 -4.75 -8.68
C GLU A 16 -8.71 -4.03 -8.09
N LYS A 17 -7.59 -4.77 -8.01
CA LYS A 17 -6.34 -4.31 -7.34
C LYS A 17 -5.37 -3.64 -8.31
N VAL A 18 -4.90 -2.44 -7.92
CA VAL A 18 -3.95 -1.61 -8.69
C VAL A 18 -3.06 -0.87 -7.67
N LEU A 19 -1.73 -1.15 -7.63
CA LEU A 19 -0.76 -0.56 -6.68
C LEU A 19 0.41 0.20 -7.36
N ILE A 20 0.68 1.39 -6.84
CA ILE A 20 1.47 2.47 -7.48
C ILE A 20 2.81 2.69 -6.75
N ARG A 21 3.92 2.87 -7.48
CA ARG A 21 5.14 3.49 -6.88
C ARG A 21 5.32 4.94 -7.34
N CYS A 22 5.45 5.82 -6.35
CA CYS A 22 5.90 7.20 -6.52
C CYS A 22 7.39 7.31 -6.15
N LEU A 23 8.19 8.02 -6.94
CA LEU A 23 9.56 8.43 -6.64
C LEU A 23 9.76 9.84 -7.20
N ASN A 24 10.44 10.74 -6.48
CA ASN A 24 10.91 11.97 -7.13
C ASN A 24 12.12 12.62 -6.44
N GLN A 25 13.31 12.14 -6.79
CA GLN A 25 14.25 13.04 -7.45
C GLN A 25 14.67 12.36 -8.76
N SER A 26 14.28 12.98 -9.88
CA SER A 26 14.20 12.34 -11.21
C SER A 26 13.08 11.28 -11.26
N PHE A 27 12.17 11.39 -12.25
CA PHE A 27 11.19 10.35 -12.63
C PHE A 27 10.16 9.93 -11.52
N ASN A 28 8.84 10.25 -11.68
CA ASN A 28 7.65 9.33 -11.48
C ASN A 28 6.57 9.52 -10.36
N THR A 29 5.29 9.75 -10.74
CA THR A 29 4.00 9.33 -10.08
C THR A 29 2.91 9.32 -11.19
N GLN A 30 1.80 8.61 -11.39
CA GLN A 30 1.09 7.39 -10.97
C GLN A 30 0.50 6.76 -12.29
N ASN A 31 -0.03 5.55 -12.44
CA ASN A 31 -0.76 4.60 -11.60
C ASN A 31 -0.63 3.16 -12.21
N GLN A 32 -0.37 2.12 -11.41
CA GLN A 32 0.35 0.86 -11.76
C GLN A 32 -0.23 -0.35 -10.94
N VAL A 33 -0.02 -1.69 -11.02
CA VAL A 33 0.71 -2.71 -11.83
C VAL A 33 2.26 -2.75 -11.68
N ILE A 34 2.98 -3.85 -12.02
CA ILE A 34 4.45 -3.73 -12.23
C ILE A 34 4.61 -2.79 -13.42
N MET A 35 5.37 -1.71 -13.22
CA MET A 35 4.81 -0.37 -13.28
C MET A 35 5.93 0.63 -13.06
N ARG A 36 6.75 0.83 -14.10
CA ARG A 36 7.59 2.01 -14.24
C ARG A 36 6.77 3.18 -14.79
N LEU A 37 7.26 4.36 -14.50
CA LEU A 37 6.75 5.64 -14.98
C LEU A 37 7.92 6.38 -15.65
N ILE A 38 7.61 7.49 -16.32
CA ILE A 38 8.62 8.39 -16.90
C ILE A 38 8.21 9.85 -16.69
N TYR A 39 9.15 10.72 -16.32
CA TYR A 39 9.02 12.18 -16.41
C TYR A 39 9.89 12.71 -17.56
N HIS A 40 9.34 13.56 -18.42
CA HIS A 40 10.09 14.30 -19.45
C HIS A 40 9.98 15.81 -19.20
N SER A 41 11.12 16.48 -19.02
CA SER A 41 11.17 17.94 -18.92
C SER A 41 11.02 18.56 -20.30
N ILE A 42 10.00 19.42 -20.48
CA ILE A 42 9.80 20.23 -21.68
C ILE A 42 9.99 21.70 -21.31
N HIS A 43 11.10 22.30 -21.76
CA HIS A 43 11.35 23.73 -21.59
C HIS A 43 10.33 24.58 -22.37
N ARG A 44 9.26 25.02 -21.69
CA ARG A 44 8.40 26.09 -22.23
C ARG A 44 9.10 27.44 -22.08
N LYS A 45 9.45 28.08 -23.20
CA LYS A 45 9.75 29.52 -23.21
C LYS A 45 8.47 30.28 -22.85
N ALA A 46 8.57 31.27 -21.96
CA ALA A 46 7.44 32.12 -21.62
C ALA A 46 7.06 33.02 -22.80
N LEU A 47 5.76 33.24 -23.00
CA LEU A 47 5.23 34.28 -23.87
C LEU A 47 4.10 34.98 -23.12
N ALA A 48 4.14 36.32 -23.06
CA ALA A 48 3.22 37.13 -22.29
C ALA A 48 2.20 37.84 -23.20
N CYS A 49 0.93 37.81 -22.82
CA CYS A 49 -0.11 38.71 -23.31
C CYS A 49 -1.22 38.70 -22.23
N SER A 50 -1.34 39.72 -21.38
CA SER A 50 -1.91 41.06 -21.59
C SER A 50 -3.42 41.12 -21.32
N THR A 51 -3.89 42.21 -20.72
CA THR A 51 -5.16 42.32 -19.99
C THR A 51 -6.16 43.26 -20.64
N THR A 52 -7.44 42.84 -20.76
CA THR A 52 -8.70 43.64 -20.84
C THR A 52 -9.88 42.67 -21.04
N CYS A 53 -11.15 42.94 -20.69
CA CYS A 53 -11.78 44.09 -20.03
C CYS A 53 -13.02 43.64 -19.21
N LEU A 54 -13.58 44.52 -18.38
CA LEU A 54 -14.86 44.31 -17.68
C LEU A 54 -16.05 44.85 -18.48
N ALA A 55 -17.21 44.19 -18.39
CA ALA A 55 -18.53 44.79 -18.63
C ALA A 55 -19.62 44.01 -17.87
N LEU A 56 -20.53 44.73 -17.19
CA LEU A 56 -21.78 44.19 -16.64
C LEU A 56 -22.94 44.49 -17.60
N ILE A 57 -24.04 43.74 -17.48
CA ILE A 57 -25.39 44.27 -17.19
C ILE A 57 -26.38 43.12 -16.95
N PHE A 58 -27.36 43.34 -16.07
CA PHE A 58 -28.47 42.42 -15.77
C PHE A 58 -29.57 42.48 -16.84
N PHE A 59 -30.23 41.35 -17.09
CA PHE A 59 -31.68 41.32 -17.34
C PHE A 59 -32.30 40.03 -16.77
N LEU A 60 -33.61 40.04 -16.52
CA LEU A 60 -34.38 39.00 -15.84
C LEU A 60 -35.40 38.32 -16.78
N SER A 61 -36.10 37.33 -16.22
CA SER A 61 -37.34 36.68 -16.70
C SER A 61 -37.29 35.72 -17.91
N THR A 62 -37.48 34.43 -17.57
CA THR A 62 -38.41 33.44 -18.17
C THR A 62 -38.26 32.97 -19.63
N GLN A 63 -38.15 31.63 -19.75
CA GLN A 63 -38.62 30.75 -20.86
C GLN A 63 -37.99 31.02 -22.25
N ASP A 64 -37.32 30.03 -22.85
CA ASP A 64 -38.03 28.89 -23.46
C ASP A 64 -37.24 27.55 -23.41
N SER A 65 -37.95 26.45 -23.67
CA SER A 65 -37.52 25.06 -23.57
C SER A 65 -37.27 24.42 -24.95
N THR A 66 -36.13 24.70 -25.60
CA THR A 66 -35.73 24.06 -26.89
C THR A 66 -34.21 23.91 -27.09
N LEU A 67 -33.49 23.31 -26.14
CA LEU A 67 -32.08 22.88 -26.34
C LEU A 67 -31.83 21.39 -26.05
N GLN A 68 -32.71 20.53 -26.60
CA GLN A 68 -32.34 19.16 -26.94
C GLN A 68 -31.98 19.05 -28.43
N ALA A 69 -31.29 17.96 -28.79
CA ALA A 69 -30.92 17.57 -30.16
C ALA A 69 -29.73 18.28 -30.86
N GLN A 70 -28.52 18.21 -30.27
CA GLN A 70 -27.33 17.80 -31.06
C GLN A 70 -26.14 17.22 -30.27
N ARG A 71 -26.38 16.54 -29.13
CA ARG A 71 -25.39 15.55 -28.64
C ARG A 71 -25.37 14.37 -29.62
N ARG A 72 -24.36 14.31 -30.50
CA ARG A 72 -24.00 13.04 -31.19
C ARG A 72 -23.76 12.00 -30.10
N GLN A 73 -24.65 11.02 -29.98
CA GLN A 73 -24.41 9.86 -29.14
C GLN A 73 -23.22 9.11 -29.75
N LYS A 74 -22.03 9.25 -29.15
CA LYS A 74 -20.90 8.39 -29.47
C LYS A 74 -21.32 6.99 -29.01
N GLN A 75 -21.57 6.12 -29.99
CA GLN A 75 -22.13 4.79 -29.79
C GLN A 75 -21.30 4.06 -28.71
N PRO A 76 -21.94 3.36 -27.75
CA PRO A 76 -21.19 2.65 -26.72
C PRO A 76 -20.20 1.69 -27.37
N ASP A 77 -18.95 1.76 -26.93
CA ASP A 77 -17.91 0.81 -27.29
C ASP A 77 -18.42 -0.61 -26.96
N PRO A 78 -18.50 -1.54 -27.94
CA PRO A 78 -19.05 -2.88 -27.74
C PRO A 78 -18.18 -3.77 -26.83
N ASP A 79 -16.96 -3.34 -26.50
CA ASP A 79 -16.04 -4.03 -25.58
C ASP A 79 -15.98 -3.37 -24.19
N ARG A 80 -16.86 -2.39 -23.92
CA ARG A 80 -16.98 -1.63 -22.67
C ARG A 80 -17.60 -2.44 -21.53
N GLY A 81 -16.94 -3.54 -21.17
CA GLY A 81 -17.29 -4.46 -20.09
C GLY A 81 -16.56 -5.81 -20.18
N LYS A 82 -16.13 -6.22 -21.39
CA LYS A 82 -15.57 -7.56 -21.66
C LYS A 82 -14.23 -7.89 -20.98
N ALA A 83 -13.56 -6.89 -20.40
CA ALA A 83 -12.35 -7.10 -19.59
C ALA A 83 -12.65 -7.71 -18.20
N MET A 84 -13.89 -7.61 -17.69
CA MET A 84 -14.28 -8.24 -16.43
C MET A 84 -14.53 -9.74 -16.63
N GLY A 85 -13.47 -10.54 -16.61
CA GLY A 85 -13.55 -12.00 -16.71
C GLY A 85 -12.34 -12.66 -17.38
N GLU A 86 -11.60 -11.93 -18.22
CA GLU A 86 -10.27 -12.34 -18.62
C GLU A 86 -9.26 -12.00 -17.52
N ASN A 87 -8.38 -12.94 -17.18
CA ASN A 87 -7.36 -12.79 -16.14
C ASN A 87 -6.18 -11.93 -16.64
N LYS A 88 -6.44 -10.65 -16.93
CA LYS A 88 -5.51 -9.69 -17.53
C LYS A 88 -5.55 -8.38 -16.74
N ALA A 89 -4.41 -7.67 -16.69
CA ALA A 89 -4.35 -6.36 -16.02
C ALA A 89 -5.21 -5.30 -16.72
N THR A 90 -5.64 -4.29 -15.97
CA THR A 90 -6.40 -3.14 -16.49
C THR A 90 -5.67 -2.46 -17.67
N PRO A 91 -6.31 -2.32 -18.85
CA PRO A 91 -5.71 -1.65 -19.99
C PRO A 91 -5.23 -0.22 -19.68
N VAL A 92 -4.04 0.14 -20.18
CA VAL A 92 -3.36 1.41 -19.89
C VAL A 92 -4.20 2.63 -20.30
N ASP A 93 -4.97 2.53 -21.38
CA ASP A 93 -5.85 3.60 -21.88
C ASP A 93 -7.05 3.90 -20.95
N ARG A 94 -7.37 2.99 -20.03
CA ARG A 94 -8.36 3.19 -18.96
C ARG A 94 -7.77 3.84 -17.70
N ILE A 95 -6.44 3.94 -17.60
CA ILE A 95 -5.75 4.49 -16.43
C ILE A 95 -5.47 5.99 -16.65
N LYS A 96 -6.03 6.84 -15.78
CA LYS A 96 -5.79 8.28 -15.80
C LYS A 96 -4.49 8.63 -15.07
N ALA A 97 -3.42 8.89 -15.82
CA ALA A 97 -2.20 9.52 -15.31
C ALA A 97 -2.43 11.01 -14.97
N ALA A 98 -1.55 11.57 -14.13
CA ALA A 98 -1.43 13.02 -13.92
C ALA A 98 -0.56 13.67 -15.01
N GLU A 99 -0.57 15.01 -15.14
CA GLU A 99 0.26 15.70 -16.13
C GLU A 99 1.76 15.52 -15.84
N GLY A 100 2.54 15.27 -16.90
CA GLY A 100 3.99 15.02 -16.82
C GLY A 100 4.39 13.55 -16.68
N PHE A 101 3.44 12.62 -16.78
CA PHE A 101 3.64 11.23 -16.38
C PHE A 101 3.05 10.20 -17.36
N LYS A 102 3.64 9.00 -17.41
CA LYS A 102 3.31 7.89 -18.34
C LYS A 102 3.13 6.57 -17.59
N VAL A 103 2.09 5.82 -17.96
CA VAL A 103 1.75 4.48 -17.47
C VAL A 103 2.20 3.43 -18.50
N GLU A 104 2.79 2.31 -18.08
CA GLU A 104 3.42 1.29 -18.95
C GLU A 104 3.16 -0.14 -18.45
N LEU A 105 2.19 -0.88 -19.00
CA LEU A 105 1.95 -2.29 -18.62
C LEU A 105 3.20 -3.16 -18.80
N LEU A 106 3.86 -3.59 -17.71
CA LEU A 106 5.05 -4.47 -17.81
C LEU A 106 4.70 -5.96 -17.69
N TYR A 107 3.69 -6.34 -16.90
CA TYR A 107 3.27 -7.74 -16.70
C TYR A 107 1.81 -7.88 -16.30
N SER A 108 1.14 -8.96 -16.73
CA SER A 108 -0.16 -9.40 -16.20
C SER A 108 0.05 -10.69 -15.41
N VAL A 109 -0.17 -10.66 -14.09
CA VAL A 109 0.07 -11.78 -13.17
C VAL A 109 -0.94 -12.91 -13.41
N PRO A 110 -0.50 -14.14 -13.77
CA PRO A 110 -1.40 -15.28 -13.94
C PRO A 110 -1.96 -15.76 -12.59
N ASN A 111 -3.16 -15.29 -12.21
CA ASN A 111 -3.80 -15.61 -10.94
C ASN A 111 -3.84 -17.11 -10.56
N GLN A 112 -3.95 -18.03 -11.52
CA GLN A 112 -3.96 -19.47 -11.24
C GLN A 112 -2.59 -20.05 -10.83
N GLU A 113 -1.49 -19.35 -11.15
CA GLU A 113 -0.11 -19.82 -10.93
C GLU A 113 0.67 -18.95 -9.93
N GLN A 114 0.32 -17.67 -9.86
CA GLN A 114 1.03 -16.63 -9.10
C GLN A 114 0.10 -15.80 -8.21
N GLY A 115 -1.20 -16.12 -8.19
CA GLY A 115 -2.19 -15.50 -7.30
C GLY A 115 -2.42 -14.01 -7.56
N SER A 116 -2.60 -13.25 -6.48
CA SER A 116 -3.01 -11.85 -6.52
C SER A 116 -2.06 -11.01 -5.68
N TRP A 117 -1.02 -10.48 -6.33
CA TRP A 117 0.04 -9.72 -5.68
C TRP A 117 -0.51 -8.44 -5.02
N VAL A 118 -0.19 -8.27 -3.73
CA VAL A 118 -0.67 -7.14 -2.89
C VAL A 118 0.45 -6.29 -2.31
N ALA A 119 1.61 -6.88 -2.04
CA ALA A 119 2.78 -6.18 -1.54
C ALA A 119 3.91 -6.13 -2.58
N LEU A 120 4.61 -4.99 -2.63
CA LEU A 120 5.80 -4.78 -3.45
C LEU A 120 6.92 -4.13 -2.63
N ALA A 121 8.14 -4.63 -2.75
CA ALA A 121 9.35 -4.00 -2.22
C ALA A 121 10.45 -3.97 -3.30
N ALA A 122 11.35 -3.00 -3.22
CA ALA A 122 12.55 -2.95 -4.07
C ALA A 122 13.79 -3.09 -3.18
N ASP A 123 14.79 -3.86 -3.63
CA ASP A 123 16.08 -3.96 -2.94
C ASP A 123 17.11 -2.92 -3.44
N ASP A 124 18.30 -2.95 -2.85
CA ASP A 124 19.44 -2.10 -3.22
C ASP A 124 20.12 -2.49 -4.54
N GLN A 125 19.75 -3.64 -5.12
CA GLN A 125 20.25 -4.14 -6.41
C GLN A 125 19.29 -3.83 -7.58
N GLY A 126 18.11 -3.27 -7.28
CA GLY A 126 17.07 -2.95 -8.27
C GLY A 126 16.23 -4.16 -8.68
N ARG A 127 16.28 -5.26 -7.91
CA ARG A 127 15.25 -6.30 -7.95
C ARG A 127 13.99 -5.79 -7.25
N ILE A 128 12.85 -6.28 -7.69
CA ILE A 128 11.55 -6.05 -7.07
C ILE A 128 11.06 -7.39 -6.54
N TYR A 129 10.62 -7.39 -5.29
CA TYR A 129 9.93 -8.49 -4.64
C TYR A 129 8.43 -8.22 -4.66
N ALA A 130 7.62 -9.26 -4.92
CA ALA A 130 6.17 -9.21 -4.94
C ALA A 130 5.58 -10.42 -4.23
N CYS A 131 4.53 -10.23 -3.43
CA CYS A 131 3.90 -11.33 -2.69
C CYS A 131 2.40 -11.43 -2.95
N ASP A 132 1.94 -12.66 -3.17
CA ASP A 132 0.52 -13.03 -3.29
C ASP A 132 -0.19 -12.99 -1.93
N GLN A 133 -1.40 -12.42 -1.90
CA GLN A 133 -2.29 -12.37 -0.74
C GLN A 133 -2.54 -13.74 -0.09
N TYR A 134 -2.53 -14.82 -0.87
CA TYR A 134 -2.77 -16.19 -0.40
C TYR A 134 -1.60 -17.15 -0.67
N GLY A 135 -0.41 -16.63 -0.98
CA GLY A 135 0.67 -17.43 -1.56
C GLY A 135 2.04 -16.79 -1.42
N GLY A 136 2.97 -17.26 -2.25
CA GLY A 136 4.41 -17.08 -2.02
C GLY A 136 4.97 -15.69 -2.35
N LEU A 137 6.27 -15.56 -2.08
CA LEU A 137 7.10 -14.44 -2.50
C LEU A 137 7.75 -14.74 -3.87
N TYR A 138 7.74 -13.73 -4.74
CA TYR A 138 8.36 -13.73 -6.06
C TYR A 138 9.37 -12.59 -6.16
N LYS A 139 10.39 -12.72 -7.00
CA LYS A 139 11.38 -11.69 -7.34
C LYS A 139 11.48 -11.56 -8.86
N PHE A 140 11.84 -10.37 -9.33
CA PHE A 140 12.20 -10.10 -10.73
C PHE A 140 13.01 -8.80 -10.81
N LYS A 141 13.69 -8.56 -11.94
CA LYS A 141 14.34 -7.26 -12.19
C LYS A 141 13.36 -6.31 -12.89
N ALA A 142 13.32 -5.03 -12.50
CA ALA A 142 12.51 -4.06 -13.25
C ALA A 142 13.10 -3.86 -14.67
N PRO A 143 12.29 -3.98 -15.75
CA PRO A 143 12.77 -3.87 -17.12
C PRO A 143 13.09 -2.40 -17.51
N ALA A 144 13.64 -2.20 -18.70
CA ALA A 144 13.92 -0.84 -19.20
C ALA A 144 12.61 -0.09 -19.53
N PRO A 145 12.66 1.25 -19.65
CA PRO A 145 11.48 2.03 -20.03
C PRO A 145 10.90 1.58 -21.38
N GLY A 146 9.61 1.22 -21.40
CA GLY A 146 8.93 0.68 -22.59
C GLY A 146 9.14 -0.81 -22.90
N GLU A 147 9.89 -1.56 -22.08
CA GLU A 147 10.01 -3.03 -22.18
C GLU A 147 8.99 -3.74 -21.25
N THR A 148 8.60 -4.96 -21.60
CA THR A 148 7.76 -5.85 -20.78
C THR A 148 8.58 -6.90 -20.04
N LEU A 149 7.94 -7.63 -19.13
CA LEU A 149 8.50 -8.84 -18.50
C LEU A 149 7.89 -10.09 -19.12
N GLU A 150 8.75 -11.02 -19.53
CA GLU A 150 8.36 -12.38 -19.89
C GLU A 150 8.13 -13.23 -18.63
N PRO A 151 7.21 -14.23 -18.64
CA PRO A 151 6.95 -15.08 -17.48
C PRO A 151 8.19 -15.80 -16.93
N SER A 152 9.18 -16.07 -17.78
CA SER A 152 10.47 -16.68 -17.40
C SER A 152 11.42 -15.76 -16.62
N GLN A 153 11.08 -14.47 -16.50
CA GLN A 153 11.82 -13.49 -15.69
C GLN A 153 11.24 -13.31 -14.28
N ILE A 154 10.15 -14.03 -13.96
CA ILE A 154 9.51 -14.05 -12.64
C ILE A 154 9.98 -15.30 -11.89
N GLU A 155 10.86 -15.12 -10.92
CA GLU A 155 11.40 -16.21 -10.10
C GLU A 155 10.61 -16.30 -8.79
N LYS A 156 10.23 -17.49 -8.35
CA LYS A 156 9.72 -17.69 -6.98
C LYS A 156 10.92 -17.73 -6.02
N VAL A 157 10.86 -16.96 -4.93
CA VAL A 157 11.91 -16.95 -3.90
C VAL A 157 11.82 -18.26 -3.08
N PRO A 158 12.93 -18.97 -2.80
CA PRO A 158 12.92 -20.34 -2.25
C PRO A 158 12.65 -20.43 -0.74
N VAL A 159 11.83 -19.51 -0.19
CA VAL A 159 11.52 -19.39 1.24
C VAL A 159 10.10 -19.85 1.58
N ASP A 160 9.93 -20.43 2.78
CA ASP A 160 8.62 -20.76 3.33
C ASP A 160 7.98 -19.52 3.99
N ILE A 161 7.53 -18.60 3.14
CA ILE A 161 6.78 -17.39 3.54
C ILE A 161 5.60 -17.18 2.58
N ARG A 162 4.51 -16.61 3.10
CA ARG A 162 3.27 -16.36 2.35
C ARG A 162 2.49 -15.18 2.90
N ALA A 163 1.56 -14.65 2.10
CA ALA A 163 0.56 -13.67 2.55
C ALA A 163 1.17 -12.42 3.21
N ILE A 164 2.23 -11.88 2.60
CA ILE A 164 2.81 -10.59 3.01
C ILE A 164 1.92 -9.47 2.45
N ASN A 165 1.23 -8.74 3.33
CA ASN A 165 0.40 -7.60 2.96
C ASN A 165 1.20 -6.29 2.84
N GLY A 166 2.42 -6.23 3.39
CA GLY A 166 3.35 -5.12 3.18
C GLY A 166 4.78 -5.46 3.58
N MET A 167 5.77 -4.90 2.88
CA MET A 167 7.18 -5.17 3.13
C MET A 167 8.08 -4.01 2.70
N VAL A 168 9.28 -3.94 3.27
CA VAL A 168 10.35 -3.01 2.89
C VAL A 168 11.70 -3.73 2.93
N PHE A 169 12.58 -3.44 1.98
CA PHE A 169 13.97 -3.90 2.05
C PHE A 169 14.79 -2.90 2.89
N ALA A 170 15.49 -3.39 3.89
CA ALA A 170 16.39 -2.61 4.74
C ALA A 170 17.45 -3.52 5.37
N ASP A 171 18.61 -2.97 5.71
CA ASP A 171 19.68 -3.68 6.45
C ASP A 171 20.15 -5.00 5.79
N GLY A 172 19.95 -5.17 4.47
CA GLY A 172 20.25 -6.40 3.73
C GLY A 172 19.13 -7.46 3.72
N ALA A 173 17.97 -7.16 4.29
CA ALA A 173 16.85 -8.10 4.44
C ALA A 173 15.50 -7.47 4.00
N LEU A 174 14.51 -8.32 3.71
CA LEU A 174 13.10 -7.90 3.68
C LEU A 174 12.54 -7.94 5.10
N TYR A 175 11.92 -6.86 5.52
CA TYR A 175 11.10 -6.78 6.71
C TYR A 175 9.62 -6.71 6.31
N ALA A 176 8.81 -7.64 6.81
CA ALA A 176 7.50 -7.95 6.25
C ALA A 176 6.39 -8.03 7.32
N GLY A 177 5.22 -7.47 7.01
CA GLY A 177 3.97 -7.70 7.70
C GLY A 177 3.20 -8.84 7.02
N VAL A 178 3.08 -9.96 7.71
CA VAL A 178 2.38 -11.17 7.26
C VAL A 178 0.99 -11.21 7.87
N ASN A 179 -0.02 -11.34 7.02
CA ASN A 179 -1.40 -11.56 7.43
C ASN A 179 -1.97 -12.78 6.70
N ASP A 180 -1.72 -13.98 7.23
CA ASP A 180 -2.21 -15.19 6.60
C ASP A 180 -3.72 -15.38 6.86
N TYR A 181 -4.51 -14.94 5.89
CA TYR A 181 -5.97 -15.12 5.81
C TYR A 181 -6.42 -16.58 6.02
N GLU A 182 -5.59 -17.56 5.64
CA GLU A 182 -5.88 -19.00 5.80
C GLU A 182 -5.24 -19.61 7.06
N ARG A 183 -4.41 -18.84 7.78
CA ARG A 183 -3.73 -19.23 9.03
C ARG A 183 -2.92 -20.52 8.92
N LYS A 184 -2.26 -20.73 7.77
CA LYS A 184 -1.31 -21.84 7.52
C LYS A 184 0.05 -21.55 8.16
N ILE A 185 0.45 -20.27 8.20
CA ILE A 185 1.52 -19.77 9.06
C ILE A 185 0.98 -18.74 10.08
N GLN A 186 1.83 -18.40 11.04
CA GLN A 186 1.57 -17.33 12.01
C GLN A 186 1.52 -15.97 11.31
N SER A 187 0.50 -15.15 11.61
CA SER A 187 0.51 -13.73 11.22
C SER A 187 1.44 -12.95 12.14
N GLY A 188 2.13 -11.92 11.61
CA GLY A 188 3.08 -11.15 12.42
C GLY A 188 4.10 -10.35 11.63
N PHE A 189 5.11 -9.88 12.34
CA PHE A 189 6.27 -9.16 11.79
C PHE A 189 7.42 -10.14 11.58
N TYR A 190 7.95 -10.16 10.36
CA TYR A 190 8.96 -11.11 9.88
C TYR A 190 10.19 -10.40 9.33
N ARG A 191 11.32 -11.11 9.37
CA ARG A 191 12.54 -10.82 8.63
C ARG A 191 12.80 -11.98 7.66
N ILE A 192 13.15 -11.65 6.42
CA ILE A 192 13.63 -12.61 5.42
C ILE A 192 14.99 -12.13 4.93
N SER A 193 16.03 -12.94 5.12
CA SER A 193 17.44 -12.57 4.89
C SER A 193 18.16 -13.59 4.00
N ASP A 194 19.29 -13.15 3.46
CA ASP A 194 20.38 -13.96 2.91
C ASP A 194 21.26 -14.46 4.07
N SER A 195 21.51 -15.77 4.16
CA SER A 195 22.27 -16.39 5.25
C SER A 195 23.71 -16.79 4.91
N ASP A 196 24.11 -16.84 3.63
CA ASP A 196 25.45 -17.29 3.20
C ASP A 196 26.25 -16.27 2.36
N GLY A 197 25.59 -15.24 1.84
CA GLY A 197 26.16 -14.14 1.07
C GLY A 197 26.02 -14.25 -0.45
N ASP A 198 25.30 -15.25 -0.99
CA ASP A 198 25.06 -15.39 -2.43
C ASP A 198 24.10 -14.32 -3.02
N ARG A 199 23.42 -13.56 -2.15
CA ARG A 199 22.44 -12.48 -2.40
C ARG A 199 21.02 -12.93 -2.67
N GLU A 200 20.70 -14.20 -2.52
CA GLU A 200 19.33 -14.71 -2.51
C GLU A 200 18.78 -14.82 -1.10
N LEU A 201 17.47 -14.69 -0.97
CA LEU A 201 16.81 -14.75 0.33
C LEU A 201 16.40 -16.20 0.60
N ASP A 202 16.94 -16.77 1.69
CA ASP A 202 16.84 -18.19 2.05
C ASP A 202 16.34 -18.42 3.49
N GLN A 203 16.59 -17.47 4.39
CA GLN A 203 16.25 -17.56 5.81
C GLN A 203 15.01 -16.74 6.16
N VAL A 204 14.06 -17.35 6.88
CA VAL A 204 12.84 -16.72 7.40
C VAL A 204 12.86 -16.72 8.93
N GLU A 205 12.60 -15.57 9.55
CA GLU A 205 12.52 -15.38 10.99
C GLU A 205 11.24 -14.62 11.39
N LEU A 206 10.44 -15.19 12.29
CA LEU A 206 9.35 -14.49 12.95
C LEU A 206 9.93 -13.61 14.07
N LEU A 207 9.88 -12.29 13.90
CA LEU A 207 10.36 -11.34 14.90
C LEU A 207 9.31 -11.06 15.99
N GLN A 208 8.03 -10.99 15.62
CA GLN A 208 6.94 -10.75 16.57
C GLN A 208 5.60 -11.30 16.05
N GLY A 209 5.01 -12.24 16.78
CA GLY A 209 3.71 -12.85 16.46
C GLY A 209 2.51 -11.94 16.71
N PHE A 210 1.47 -12.10 15.89
CA PHE A 210 0.19 -11.42 15.99
C PHE A 210 -0.98 -12.38 15.78
N LYS A 211 -1.93 -12.37 16.70
CA LYS A 211 -3.26 -12.94 16.50
C LYS A 211 -4.02 -12.04 15.53
N SER A 212 -4.16 -12.49 14.29
CA SER A 212 -4.88 -11.80 13.21
C SER A 212 -5.77 -12.76 12.44
N SER A 213 -6.86 -12.25 11.84
CA SER A 213 -7.70 -12.98 10.89
C SER A 213 -8.56 -12.04 10.05
N GLY A 214 -8.77 -12.38 8.78
CA GLY A 214 -9.49 -11.54 7.83
C GLY A 214 -8.61 -10.37 7.36
N ASP A 215 -9.24 -9.33 6.81
CA ASP A 215 -8.52 -8.28 6.09
C ASP A 215 -7.90 -7.19 6.98
N HIS A 216 -8.41 -6.97 8.19
CA HIS A 216 -7.89 -5.93 9.11
C HIS A 216 -6.62 -6.39 9.86
N GLY A 217 -5.61 -6.83 9.12
CA GLY A 217 -4.47 -7.59 9.63
C GLY A 217 -3.19 -6.79 9.86
N VAL A 218 -2.05 -7.50 9.82
CA VAL A 218 -0.71 -6.91 9.84
C VAL A 218 -0.34 -6.49 8.42
N HIS A 219 -0.04 -5.21 8.20
CA HIS A 219 0.07 -4.63 6.86
C HIS A 219 1.48 -4.07 6.57
N ALA A 220 1.62 -2.75 6.41
CA ALA A 220 2.87 -2.16 5.98
C ALA A 220 3.94 -2.09 7.08
N VAL A 221 5.19 -2.17 6.63
CA VAL A 221 6.40 -1.90 7.39
C VAL A 221 7.04 -0.63 6.80
N VAL A 222 7.18 0.42 7.59
CA VAL A 222 7.73 1.72 7.14
C VAL A 222 8.93 2.08 8.02
N PRO A 223 10.16 2.20 7.51
CA PRO A 223 11.33 2.58 8.31
C PRO A 223 11.15 3.95 8.98
N THR A 224 11.60 4.12 10.22
CA THR A 224 11.56 5.45 10.88
C THR A 224 12.63 6.41 10.32
N PRO A 225 12.44 7.74 10.43
CA PRO A 225 13.40 8.72 9.92
C PRO A 225 14.79 8.62 10.55
N ASP A 226 14.89 8.14 11.79
CA ASP A 226 16.15 7.91 12.49
C ASP A 226 16.81 6.56 12.18
N GLY A 227 16.17 5.73 11.36
CA GLY A 227 16.63 4.40 10.96
C GLY A 227 16.65 3.36 12.07
N ARG A 228 16.24 3.64 13.31
CA ARG A 228 16.37 2.70 14.43
C ARG A 228 15.20 1.73 14.60
N TYR A 229 14.05 2.05 14.01
CA TYR A 229 12.80 1.32 14.18
C TYR A 229 12.05 1.18 12.84
N PHE A 230 10.95 0.43 12.86
CA PHE A 230 9.89 0.51 11.87
C PHE A 230 8.61 1.02 12.53
N TYR A 231 7.79 1.73 11.77
CA TYR A 231 6.35 1.77 11.99
C TYR A 231 5.74 0.51 11.37
N LEU A 232 5.20 -0.38 12.20
CA LEU A 232 4.43 -1.55 11.80
C LEU A 232 2.95 -1.18 11.89
N ILE A 233 2.25 -1.28 10.76
CA ILE A 233 0.92 -0.73 10.57
C ILE A 233 -0.09 -1.88 10.54
N THR A 234 -1.11 -1.84 11.42
CA THR A 234 -2.08 -2.94 11.53
C THR A 234 -3.53 -2.45 11.60
N GLY A 235 -4.44 -3.19 10.97
CA GLY A 235 -5.87 -3.06 11.18
C GLY A 235 -6.30 -3.51 12.59
N ASN A 236 -7.58 -3.30 12.92
CA ASN A 236 -8.08 -3.49 14.28
C ASN A 236 -8.38 -4.93 14.71
N ASN A 237 -8.12 -5.92 13.85
CA ASN A 237 -8.20 -7.35 14.22
C ASN A 237 -6.82 -7.96 14.55
N ALA A 238 -5.72 -7.25 14.24
CA ALA A 238 -4.36 -7.71 14.51
C ALA A 238 -3.90 -7.31 15.92
N MET A 239 -3.96 -8.27 16.84
CA MET A 239 -3.49 -8.13 18.21
C MET A 239 -2.08 -8.72 18.34
N ILE A 240 -1.13 -7.94 18.85
CA ILE A 240 0.23 -8.41 19.14
C ILE A 240 0.21 -9.53 20.22
N GLU A 241 1.01 -10.58 20.07
CA GLU A 241 1.07 -11.69 21.03
C GLU A 241 2.26 -11.56 21.99
N PRO A 242 2.12 -11.91 23.29
CA PRO A 242 0.94 -12.48 23.94
C PRO A 242 -0.18 -11.47 24.25
N GLY A 243 0.09 -10.17 24.06
CA GLY A 243 -0.81 -9.07 24.34
C GLY A 243 -0.03 -7.77 24.57
N TYR A 244 -0.72 -6.68 24.86
CA TYR A 244 -0.07 -5.43 25.24
C TYR A 244 0.67 -5.59 26.59
N LYS A 245 1.92 -5.12 26.66
CA LYS A 245 2.75 -5.13 27.88
C LYS A 245 2.18 -4.18 28.94
N GLU A 246 1.20 -4.64 29.73
CA GLU A 246 0.57 -3.89 30.82
C GLU A 246 1.60 -3.36 31.84
N GLY A 247 1.26 -2.28 32.55
CA GLY A 247 2.12 -1.66 33.58
C GLY A 247 3.37 -0.93 33.05
N SER A 248 3.86 -1.25 31.86
CA SER A 248 5.01 -0.55 31.27
C SER A 248 4.61 0.85 30.79
N SER A 249 5.11 1.88 31.48
CA SER A 249 4.82 3.30 31.20
C SER A 249 5.44 3.81 29.89
N ALA A 250 6.48 3.13 29.38
CA ALA A 250 7.21 3.51 28.18
C ALA A 250 6.67 2.91 26.86
N SER A 251 5.69 1.99 26.90
CA SER A 251 5.24 1.23 25.71
C SER A 251 4.05 1.85 24.95
N SER A 252 3.76 3.13 25.14
CA SER A 252 2.74 3.84 24.36
C SER A 252 2.95 5.35 24.40
N GLN A 253 2.88 6.01 23.23
CA GLN A 253 2.74 7.47 23.15
C GLN A 253 1.27 7.91 23.32
N VAL A 254 0.33 7.01 23.02
CA VAL A 254 -1.10 7.21 23.29
C VAL A 254 -1.38 7.00 24.78
N ALA A 255 -2.17 7.89 25.39
CA ALA A 255 -2.59 7.74 26.79
C ALA A 255 -3.43 6.46 26.97
N LYS A 256 -3.06 5.63 27.96
CA LYS A 256 -3.65 4.30 28.20
C LYS A 256 -5.00 4.34 28.91
N VAL A 257 -5.89 5.24 28.49
CA VAL A 257 -7.26 5.41 29.03
C VAL A 257 -8.23 4.74 28.07
N TRP A 258 -8.21 3.40 28.06
CA TRP A 258 -8.87 2.55 27.06
C TRP A 258 -10.03 1.70 27.63
N GLY A 259 -10.44 1.98 28.87
CA GLY A 259 -11.60 1.33 29.49
C GLY A 259 -12.91 1.99 29.06
N ASP A 260 -13.92 1.16 28.81
CA ASP A 260 -15.31 1.57 28.58
C ASP A 260 -15.94 2.08 29.90
N ASP A 261 -16.20 3.40 30.01
CA ASP A 261 -16.99 3.97 31.12
C ASP A 261 -18.49 3.97 30.78
N HIS A 262 -19.07 2.76 30.72
CA HIS A 262 -20.48 2.56 30.37
C HIS A 262 -21.35 2.27 31.61
N LEU A 263 -22.38 3.08 31.84
CA LEU A 263 -23.39 2.90 32.90
C LEU A 263 -24.25 1.63 32.71
N LEU A 264 -24.28 1.08 31.51
CA LEU A 264 -24.99 -0.15 31.13
C LEU A 264 -24.01 -1.09 30.40
N PRO A 265 -24.26 -2.41 30.37
CA PRO A 265 -23.44 -3.33 29.57
C PRO A 265 -23.35 -2.88 28.10
N SER A 266 -22.16 -2.98 27.50
CA SER A 266 -21.94 -2.56 26.12
C SER A 266 -22.85 -3.34 25.16
N MET A 267 -23.46 -2.64 24.21
CA MET A 267 -24.27 -3.23 23.15
C MET A 267 -23.34 -3.65 22.01
N PRO A 268 -23.05 -4.94 21.81
CA PRO A 268 -22.17 -5.38 20.74
C PRO A 268 -22.84 -5.22 19.37
N ASP A 269 -22.03 -5.15 18.31
CA ASP A 269 -22.55 -5.17 16.93
C ASP A 269 -23.49 -6.38 16.71
N GLY A 270 -24.64 -6.10 16.10
CA GLY A 270 -25.71 -7.09 15.87
C GLY A 270 -25.35 -8.17 14.84
N ARG A 271 -24.28 -8.00 14.07
CA ARG A 271 -23.71 -9.01 13.16
C ARG A 271 -22.47 -9.69 13.76
N GLY A 272 -22.05 -9.30 14.96
CA GLY A 272 -20.90 -9.84 15.68
C GLY A 272 -19.54 -9.22 15.33
N HIS A 273 -19.48 -8.18 14.48
CA HIS A 273 -18.23 -7.53 14.09
C HIS A 273 -17.51 -6.96 15.32
N ASN A 274 -16.29 -7.44 15.56
CA ASN A 274 -15.40 -7.05 16.66
C ASN A 274 -16.04 -7.07 18.06
N ARG A 275 -17.06 -7.93 18.25
CA ARG A 275 -17.74 -8.13 19.54
C ARG A 275 -16.75 -8.56 20.62
N GLY A 276 -16.56 -7.71 21.62
CA GLY A 276 -15.65 -7.96 22.75
C GLY A 276 -14.18 -7.63 22.48
N VAL A 277 -13.85 -7.00 21.35
CA VAL A 277 -12.55 -6.34 21.15
C VAL A 277 -12.58 -5.02 21.90
N LEU A 278 -11.65 -4.81 22.83
CA LEU A 278 -11.48 -3.57 23.58
C LEU A 278 -10.42 -2.68 22.92
N ALA A 279 -10.43 -1.40 23.28
CA ALA A 279 -9.37 -0.47 22.89
C ALA A 279 -8.01 -0.88 23.53
N PRO A 280 -6.87 -0.61 22.87
CA PRO A 280 -6.73 0.03 21.57
C PRO A 280 -6.90 -0.98 20.42
N GLY A 281 -7.75 -0.62 19.46
CA GLY A 281 -7.86 -1.27 18.15
C GLY A 281 -7.25 -0.39 17.06
N GLY A 282 -6.71 -1.02 16.01
CA GLY A 282 -6.12 -0.39 14.84
C GLY A 282 -4.90 0.43 15.21
N VAL A 283 -3.73 -0.18 15.15
CA VAL A 283 -2.53 0.31 15.83
C VAL A 283 -1.38 0.48 14.86
N VAL A 284 -0.70 1.62 14.97
CA VAL A 284 0.67 1.77 14.48
C VAL A 284 1.59 1.48 15.65
N TYR A 285 2.37 0.42 15.55
CA TYR A 285 3.44 0.13 16.50
C TYR A 285 4.73 0.78 16.01
N ARG A 286 5.55 1.35 16.91
CA ARG A 286 6.97 1.59 16.63
C ARG A 286 7.74 0.40 17.20
N VAL A 287 8.39 -0.38 16.34
CA VAL A 287 9.04 -1.67 16.67
C VAL A 287 10.52 -1.67 16.31
N SER A 288 11.36 -2.31 17.12
CA SER A 288 12.81 -2.43 16.88
C SER A 288 13.13 -3.29 15.66
N ARG A 289 14.35 -3.14 15.11
CA ARG A 289 14.84 -3.97 13.98
C ARG A 289 14.85 -5.48 14.28
N ASP A 290 14.81 -5.88 15.55
CA ASP A 290 14.77 -7.28 15.99
C ASP A 290 13.42 -7.69 16.63
N GLY A 291 12.38 -6.87 16.52
CA GLY A 291 11.01 -7.16 17.00
C GLY A 291 10.77 -7.07 18.52
N LYS A 292 11.82 -7.14 19.35
CA LYS A 292 11.69 -7.37 20.81
C LYS A 292 11.10 -6.17 21.56
N ASP A 293 11.50 -4.97 21.15
CA ASP A 293 11.02 -3.71 21.73
C ASP A 293 9.96 -3.08 20.83
N TYR A 294 8.82 -2.76 21.42
CA TYR A 294 7.71 -2.11 20.72
C TYR A 294 6.90 -1.21 21.64
N GLU A 295 6.33 -0.17 21.05
CA GLU A 295 5.37 0.73 21.67
C GLU A 295 4.17 0.98 20.74
N ILE A 296 3.04 1.34 21.32
CA ILE A 296 1.90 1.90 20.57
C ILE A 296 2.23 3.35 20.22
N PHE A 297 2.53 3.61 18.94
CA PHE A 297 2.82 4.94 18.43
C PHE A 297 1.53 5.74 18.19
N ALA A 298 0.53 5.10 17.56
CA ALA A 298 -0.81 5.63 17.38
C ALA A 298 -1.85 4.50 17.41
N SER A 299 -3.10 4.83 17.74
CA SER A 299 -4.21 3.86 17.83
C SER A 299 -5.56 4.51 17.59
N GLY A 300 -6.59 3.72 17.30
CA GLY A 300 -7.97 4.17 17.08
C GLY A 300 -8.43 4.06 15.63
N PHE A 301 -7.67 3.35 14.80
CA PHE A 301 -7.97 3.11 13.40
C PHE A 301 -8.88 1.88 13.19
N ARG A 302 -9.42 1.69 11.99
CA ARG A 302 -10.21 0.52 11.60
C ARG A 302 -9.39 -0.47 10.78
N ASN A 303 -8.93 -0.06 9.61
CA ASN A 303 -8.25 -0.86 8.59
C ASN A 303 -7.19 -0.05 7.83
N ILE A 304 -6.19 0.47 8.56
CA ILE A 304 -5.01 1.10 7.95
C ILE A 304 -4.17 0.07 7.17
N TYR A 305 -4.17 0.15 5.84
CA TYR A 305 -3.42 -0.77 4.98
C TYR A 305 -1.96 -0.35 4.74
N GLY A 306 -1.59 0.89 5.06
CA GLY A 306 -0.19 1.28 4.95
C GLY A 306 0.16 2.65 5.49
N GLY A 307 1.35 3.13 5.12
CA GLY A 307 1.84 4.44 5.51
C GLY A 307 3.00 4.90 4.64
N GLY A 308 3.33 6.18 4.77
CA GLY A 308 4.49 6.80 4.15
C GLY A 308 4.95 8.00 4.97
N LEU A 309 6.24 8.33 4.88
CA LEU A 309 6.82 9.49 5.54
C LEU A 309 6.84 10.69 4.59
N ASN A 310 6.57 11.90 5.11
CA ASN A 310 6.89 13.12 4.39
C ASN A 310 8.39 13.49 4.53
N LYS A 311 8.81 14.58 3.87
CA LYS A 311 10.20 15.06 3.90
C LYS A 311 10.72 15.50 5.29
N ASP A 312 9.82 15.72 6.24
CA ASP A 312 10.12 16.19 7.60
C ASP A 312 10.08 15.03 8.62
N GLY A 313 9.78 13.81 8.17
CA GLY A 313 9.75 12.59 8.97
C GLY A 313 8.40 12.27 9.63
N GLU A 314 7.35 13.02 9.31
CA GLU A 314 5.99 12.79 9.81
C GLU A 314 5.34 11.61 9.09
N LEU A 315 4.67 10.73 9.85
CA LEU A 315 3.97 9.56 9.31
C LEU A 315 2.55 9.91 8.87
N PHE A 316 2.26 9.64 7.59
CA PHE A 316 0.92 9.69 7.02
C PHE A 316 0.41 8.26 6.80
N THR A 317 -0.82 8.01 7.24
CA THR A 317 -1.58 6.78 6.97
C THR A 317 -2.96 7.14 6.41
N TYR A 318 -3.65 6.17 5.83
CA TYR A 318 -5.03 6.29 5.37
C TYR A 318 -5.80 5.07 5.88
N ASP A 319 -6.91 5.34 6.57
CA ASP A 319 -7.83 4.31 7.05
C ASP A 319 -8.78 3.92 5.90
N ALA A 320 -8.88 2.62 5.59
CA ALA A 320 -9.52 2.17 4.36
C ALA A 320 -11.06 2.12 4.39
N ASP A 321 -11.66 2.28 5.58
CA ASP A 321 -13.08 2.05 5.88
C ASP A 321 -13.65 3.04 6.92
#